data_AF-A0AA41DBC1-F1
#
_entry.id   AF-A0AA41DBC1-F1
#
_cell.length_a   1.000
_cell.length_b   1.000
_cell.length_c   1.000
_cell.angle_alpha   90.00
_cell.angle_beta   90.00
_cell.angle_gamma   90.00
#
_symmetry.space_group_name_H-M   'P 1'
#
loop_
_entity.id
_entity.type
_entity.pdbx_description
1 polymer ?
#
loop_
_entity_poly.entity_id
_entity_poly.type
_entity_poly.pdbx_seq_one_letter_code
_entity_poly.pdbx_strand_id
1 'polypeptide(L)'
;MNLFDTDICWVYITDDGHQRRILFCADDERDAQLRPRLERGERLVYRRRFDNTFDALAHKLMLQSLSASTIDCLIRRYRKLTSDEITSIL
;
A
#
# COMPACT_ATOMS: atom_id res chain seq x y z
N MET A 1 25.77 9.43 8.35
CA MET A 1 24.82 8.91 7.36
C MET A 1 23.58 8.52 8.14
N ASN A 2 22.63 9.46 8.30
CA ASN A 2 21.42 9.22 9.08
C ASN A 2 20.46 8.41 8.20
N LEU A 3 20.38 7.11 8.45
CA LEU A 3 19.53 6.17 7.70
C LEU A 3 18.03 6.32 8.03
N PHE A 4 17.65 7.39 8.74
CA PHE A 4 16.33 7.61 9.34
C PHE A 4 15.85 9.05 9.16
N ASP A 5 16.45 9.79 8.22
CA ASP A 5 16.09 11.18 7.98
C ASP A 5 14.79 11.24 7.16
N THR A 6 13.66 11.12 7.86
CA THR A 6 12.32 11.49 7.35
C THR A 6 11.88 10.83 6.03
N ASP A 7 12.22 9.56 5.83
CA ASP A 7 11.79 8.83 4.63
C ASP A 7 10.32 8.44 4.75
N ILE A 8 9.48 9.22 4.06
CA ILE A 8 8.08 8.89 3.85
C ILE A 8 8.03 7.49 3.24
N CYS A 9 7.37 6.59 3.92
CA CYS A 9 7.23 5.21 3.51
C CYS A 9 5.82 4.93 3.05
N TRP A 10 5.71 3.98 2.14
CA TRP A 10 4.43 3.56 1.61
C TRP A 10 4.29 2.04 1.64
N VAL A 11 3.09 1.62 2.02
CA VAL A 11 2.67 0.23 1.93
C VAL A 11 1.56 0.12 0.90
N TYR A 12 1.75 -0.78 -0.05
CA TYR A 12 0.83 -1.03 -1.15
C TYR A 12 0.35 -2.48 -1.12
N ILE A 13 -0.89 -2.69 -1.55
CA ILE A 13 -1.36 -4.03 -1.89
C ILE A 13 -1.74 -3.99 -3.36
N THR A 14 -1.08 -4.82 -4.15
CA THR A 14 -1.44 -5.08 -5.55
C THR A 14 -2.17 -6.41 -5.65
N ASP A 15 -3.10 -6.48 -6.59
CA ASP A 15 -3.86 -7.68 -6.91
C ASP A 15 -3.62 -7.99 -8.39
N ASP A 16 -3.01 -9.14 -8.68
CA ASP A 16 -2.76 -9.62 -10.05
C ASP A 16 -3.90 -10.50 -10.60
N GLY A 17 -5.01 -10.63 -9.85
CA GLY A 17 -6.16 -11.47 -10.20
C GLY A 17 -6.06 -12.90 -9.68
N HIS A 18 -4.88 -13.36 -9.28
CA HIS A 18 -4.66 -14.68 -8.69
C HIS A 18 -4.16 -14.61 -7.24
N GLN A 19 -3.25 -13.68 -6.96
CA GLN A 19 -2.64 -13.47 -5.66
C GLN A 19 -2.46 -11.99 -5.35
N ARG A 20 -2.61 -11.66 -4.08
CA ARG A 20 -2.33 -10.32 -3.57
C ARG A 20 -0.91 -10.23 -3.08
N ARG A 21 -0.24 -9.15 -3.44
CA ARG A 21 1.14 -8.88 -3.03
C ARG A 21 1.18 -7.63 -2.18
N ILE A 22 1.78 -7.77 -1.00
CA ILE A 22 2.00 -6.66 -0.08
C ILE A 22 3.42 -6.15 -0.32
N LEU A 23 3.50 -4.87 -0.65
CA LEU A 23 4.72 -4.20 -1.04
C LEU A 23 5.00 -3.07 -0.06
N PHE A 24 6.28 -2.86 0.22
CA PHE A 24 6.77 -1.73 0.99
C PHE A 24 7.81 -1.01 0.12
N CYS A 25 7.66 0.29 -0.03
CA CYS A 25 8.59 1.15 -0.75
C CYS A 25 8.77 2.45 0.03
N ALA A 26 9.97 2.99 0.04
CA ALA A 26 10.17 4.39 0.40
C ALA A 26 9.65 5.30 -0.75
N ASP A 27 9.36 6.56 -0.45
CA ASP A 27 8.71 7.50 -1.39
C ASP A 27 9.55 7.76 -2.65
N ASP A 28 10.87 7.79 -2.48
CA ASP A 28 11.90 7.89 -3.52
C ASP A 28 11.93 6.67 -4.45
N GLU A 29 11.73 5.46 -3.92
CA GLU A 29 11.70 4.22 -4.70
C GLU A 29 10.31 3.84 -5.24
N ARG A 30 9.27 4.56 -4.81
CA ARG A 30 7.87 4.27 -5.16
C ARG A 30 7.70 4.09 -6.65
N ASP A 31 8.08 5.08 -7.44
CA ASP A 31 7.78 5.09 -8.88
C ASP A 31 8.57 3.98 -9.62
N ALA A 32 9.78 3.66 -9.15
CA ALA A 32 10.58 2.57 -9.69
C ALA A 32 9.98 1.19 -9.39
N GLN A 33 9.35 1.01 -8.22
CA GLN A 33 8.74 -0.26 -7.83
C GLN A 33 7.29 -0.43 -8.32
N LEU A 34 6.49 0.64 -8.38
CA LEU A 34 5.08 0.59 -8.76
C LEU A 34 4.87 0.58 -10.27
N ARG A 35 5.59 1.41 -11.03
CA ARG A 35 5.46 1.48 -12.51
C ARG A 35 5.54 0.10 -13.19
N PRO A 36 6.57 -0.73 -12.97
CA PRO A 36 6.68 -2.01 -13.67
C PRO A 36 5.61 -3.04 -13.27
N ARG A 37 4.87 -2.80 -12.18
CA ARG A 37 3.76 -3.66 -11.73
C ARG A 37 2.44 -3.22 -12.34
N LEU A 38 2.21 -1.90 -12.37
CA LEU A 38 1.07 -1.32 -13.07
C LEU A 38 1.13 -1.64 -14.58
N GLU A 39 2.32 -1.56 -15.18
CA GLU A 39 2.56 -1.96 -16.58
C GLU A 39 2.33 -3.45 -16.83
N ARG A 40 2.55 -4.31 -15.83
CA ARG A 40 2.19 -5.73 -15.88
C ARG A 40 0.69 -5.99 -15.74
N GLY A 41 -0.12 -4.96 -15.50
CA GLY A 41 -1.56 -5.08 -15.28
C GLY A 41 -1.94 -5.44 -13.84
N GLU A 42 -1.00 -5.37 -12.89
CA GLU A 42 -1.34 -5.53 -11.46
C GLU A 42 -2.20 -4.34 -11.00
N ARG A 43 -3.35 -4.62 -10.38
CA ARG A 43 -4.25 -3.58 -9.90
C ARG A 43 -3.84 -3.15 -8.50
N LEU A 44 -3.55 -1.86 -8.30
CA LEU A 44 -3.38 -1.30 -6.97
C LEU A 44 -4.74 -1.26 -6.25
N VAL A 45 -4.88 -2.04 -5.18
CA VAL A 45 -6.14 -2.16 -4.43
C VAL A 45 -6.09 -1.45 -3.07
N TYR A 46 -4.90 -1.21 -2.53
CA TYR A 46 -4.69 -0.50 -1.28
C TYR A 46 -3.39 0.29 -1.33
N ARG A 47 -3.39 1.48 -0.73
CA ARG A 47 -2.19 2.27 -0.48
C ARG A 47 -2.28 2.96 0.89
N ARG A 48 -1.18 3.05 1.61
CA ARG A 48 -1.10 3.84 2.84
C ARG A 48 0.28 4.46 2.98
N ARG A 49 0.28 5.76 3.31
CA ARG A 49 1.46 6.54 3.65
C ARG A 49 1.77 6.40 5.14
N PHE A 50 3.05 6.35 5.46
CA PHE A 50 3.59 6.38 6.81
C PHE A 50 4.76 7.36 6.82
N ASP A 51 4.88 8.16 7.86
CA ASP A 51 6.03 9.06 8.03
C ASP A 51 7.17 8.38 8.83
N ASN A 52 6.99 7.09 9.19
CA ASN A 52 7.96 6.27 9.90
C ASN A 52 8.09 4.88 9.26
N THR A 53 9.31 4.49 8.92
CA THR A 53 9.67 3.19 8.37
C THR A 53 9.25 2.02 9.27
N PHE A 54 9.40 2.17 10.59
CA PHE A 54 9.03 1.12 11.54
C PHE A 54 7.53 0.85 11.52
N ASP A 55 6.71 1.89 11.49
CA ASP A 55 5.25 1.75 11.43
C ASP A 55 4.82 1.13 10.10
N ALA A 56 5.47 1.51 9.00
CA ALA A 56 5.23 0.92 7.68
C ALA A 56 5.57 -0.58 7.64
N LEU A 57 6.71 -0.98 8.22
CA LEU A 57 7.12 -2.38 8.31
C LEU A 57 6.21 -3.18 9.23
N ALA A 58 5.84 -2.64 10.38
CA ALA A 58 4.87 -3.26 11.29
C ALA A 58 3.53 -3.47 10.60
N HIS A 59 3.05 -2.47 9.84
CA HIS A 59 1.81 -2.56 9.08
C HIS A 59 1.91 -3.62 7.96
N LYS A 60 3.05 -3.71 7.26
CA LYS A 60 3.31 -4.77 6.29
C LYS A 60 3.25 -6.15 6.93
N LEU A 61 3.96 -6.36 8.05
CA LEU A 61 3.98 -7.64 8.76
C LEU A 61 2.58 -8.02 9.25
N MET A 62 1.83 -7.05 9.77
CA MET A 62 0.43 -7.24 10.13
C MET A 62 -0.37 -7.72 8.92
N LEU A 63 -0.29 -7.03 7.77
CA LEU A 63 -0.98 -7.45 6.55
C LEU A 63 -0.57 -8.85 6.08
N GLN A 64 0.70 -9.22 6.20
CA GLN A 64 1.18 -10.56 5.84
C GLN A 64 0.65 -11.65 6.77
N SER A 65 0.42 -11.32 8.05
CA SER A 65 -0.18 -12.24 9.02
C SER A 65 -1.70 -12.41 8.86
N LEU A 66 -2.37 -11.49 8.15
CA LEU A 66 -3.80 -11.53 7.95
C LEU A 66 -4.21 -12.51 6.87
N SER A 67 -5.37 -13.15 7.06
CA SER A 67 -6.00 -13.98 6.03
C SER A 67 -6.49 -13.13 4.85
N ALA A 68 -6.57 -13.74 3.67
CA ALA A 68 -7.05 -13.09 2.45
C ALA A 68 -8.42 -12.43 2.64
N SER A 69 -9.33 -13.07 3.40
CA SER A 69 -10.66 -12.55 3.73
C SER A 69 -10.60 -11.27 4.58
N THR A 70 -9.64 -11.18 5.51
CA THR A 70 -9.47 -9.99 6.35
C THR A 70 -8.88 -8.84 5.55
N ILE A 71 -7.91 -9.13 4.67
CA ILE A 71 -7.37 -8.16 3.73
C ILE A 71 -8.47 -7.64 2.80
N ASP A 72 -9.37 -8.51 2.32
CA ASP A 72 -10.55 -8.11 1.53
C ASP A 72 -11.46 -7.14 2.28
N CYS A 73 -11.76 -7.44 3.54
CA CYS A 73 -12.55 -6.56 4.38
C CYS A 73 -11.87 -5.19 4.54
N LEU A 74 -10.55 -5.20 4.76
CA LEU A 74 -9.74 -3.99 4.89
C LEU A 74 -9.73 -3.16 3.59
N ILE A 75 -9.55 -3.79 2.42
CA ILE A 75 -9.60 -3.13 1.12
C ILE A 75 -10.99 -2.53 0.86
N ARG A 76 -12.06 -3.29 1.12
CA ARG A 76 -13.44 -2.82 0.94
C ARG A 76 -13.75 -1.62 1.85
N ARG A 77 -13.32 -1.70 3.11
CA ARG A 77 -13.46 -0.60 4.08
C ARG A 77 -12.64 0.62 3.66
N TYR A 78 -11.39 0.41 3.21
CA TYR A 78 -10.52 1.47 2.72
C TYR A 78 -11.12 2.16 1.50
N ARG A 79 -11.64 1.39 0.53
CA ARG A 79 -12.39 1.94 -0.62
C ARG A 79 -13.61 2.72 -0.23
N LYS A 80 -14.36 2.28 0.78
CA LYS A 80 -15.53 3.01 1.28
C LYS A 80 -15.12 4.36 1.87
N LEU A 81 -14.07 4.37 2.69
CA LEU A 81 -13.50 5.60 3.28
C LEU A 81 -12.95 6.56 2.22
N THR A 82 -12.20 6.05 1.24
CA THR A 82 -11.66 6.89 0.16
C THR A 82 -12.72 7.31 -0.85
N SER A 83 -13.80 6.54 -1.03
CA SER A 83 -14.93 6.97 -1.86
C SER A 83 -15.69 8.15 -1.23
N ASP A 84 -15.74 8.23 0.10
CA ASP A 84 -16.29 9.40 0.78
C ASP A 84 -15.35 10.63 0.65
N GLU A 85 -14.03 10.43 0.62
CA GLU A 85 -13.06 11.53 0.41
C GLU A 85 -12.91 11.98 -1.06
N ILE A 86 -13.25 11.14 -2.04
CA ILE A 86 -13.17 11.51 -3.47
C ILE A 86 -14.35 12.42 -3.90
N THR A 87 -15.42 12.50 -3.11
CA THR A 87 -16.55 13.43 -3.37
C THR A 87 -16.29 14.85 -2.87
N SER A 88 -15.04 15.25 -2.64
CA SER A 88 -14.68 16.64 -2.31
C SER A 88 -13.61 17.23 -3.24
N ILE A 89 -13.25 16.54 -4.32
CA ILE A 89 -12.31 17.05 -5.35
C ILE A 89 -12.85 16.74 -6.76
N LEU A 90 -14.12 17.05 -6.99
CA LEU A 90 -14.66 17.33 -8.32
C LEU A 90 -15.20 18.75 -8.33
#